data_AF-A0A8C8TKU1-F1
#
_entry.id   AF-A0A8C8TKU1-F1
#
_cell.length_a   1.000
_cell.length_b   1.000
_cell.length_c   1.000
_cell.angle_alpha   90.00
_cell.angle_beta   90.00
_cell.angle_gamma   90.00
#
_symmetry.space_group_name_H-M   'P 1'
#
loop_
_entity.id
_entity.type
_entity.pdbx_description
1 polymer ?
#
loop_
_entity_poly.entity_id
_entity_poly.type
_entity_poly.pdbx_seq_one_letter_code
_entity_poly.pdbx_strand_id
1 'polypeptide(L)'
;MVTNPVHGLPFLPGSSFTDSTKTAFHRSQTLGYRNGYAVTRRPTVGIGGDRLHYNQLSQAELDELANKAPVLTYGPPRPPPPAEFVPAHVAFDKKVLKFSAYFQEDVPISTEEHYRIRQVNIYYYLEDDSMSVVEPVVENSGIPQGKLIKRQRLAKNDVGDHYHWKDLNRGINITIYGKTFRVVDCDQFTQEFLKSQGIELNPPEKMALDPYTELRKEPVRKFVTPSDFDQLKQFLTFDKQVLRFYAIWDDTDSLFGECRHYIIHYYLMDDTVEIREVHERNNGRDPFPLLMNRQHMPKILVENAKNFPQCVLEISDQEVLEWYTAKDFIVGKSLTILGRTFFIYDCDQFTRQYYKDKFGMPDLPRIDVTKHEPPPVKQELPPYNGYGLIEDSAQNCFALIPKAPRKDIIKMLVNDNKVLRYLAALESPIPEDKNRRFVFSYFLATDMISIFEPPVRNSGIIGGKFLGRTKVVKPFSSVDNPVYYGPSDFFIGAVIEVFGHRFIILDTDEYVLKYMESNASQYSQEALASIQNRVRKQDAPAQDLSLCQGSS
;
A
#
# COMPACT_ATOMS: atom_id res chain seq x y z
N MET A 1 -50.65 25.44 -48.83
CA MET A 1 -51.93 25.75 -49.46
C MET A 1 -52.37 24.50 -50.21
N VAL A 2 -53.44 23.85 -49.78
CA VAL A 2 -54.01 22.71 -50.51
C VAL A 2 -55.01 23.31 -51.47
N THR A 3 -54.70 23.30 -52.77
CA THR A 3 -55.60 23.71 -53.83
C THR A 3 -56.40 22.48 -54.26
N ASN A 4 -57.71 22.48 -54.05
CA ASN A 4 -58.55 21.41 -54.57
C ASN A 4 -58.73 21.65 -56.08
N PRO A 5 -58.24 20.78 -56.97
CA PRO A 5 -58.52 20.92 -58.38
C PRO A 5 -60.01 20.66 -58.62
N VAL A 6 -60.66 21.59 -59.31
CA VAL A 6 -61.97 21.32 -59.91
C VAL A 6 -61.74 20.27 -61.00
N HIS A 7 -62.48 19.16 -60.91
CA HIS A 7 -62.26 17.99 -61.77
C HIS A 7 -62.35 18.39 -63.25
N GLY A 8 -61.26 18.22 -64.01
CA GLY A 8 -61.22 18.48 -65.46
C GLY A 8 -60.72 19.86 -65.91
N LEU A 9 -60.26 20.73 -65.00
CA LEU A 9 -59.62 22.01 -65.39
C LEU A 9 -58.08 21.91 -65.39
N PRO A 10 -57.38 22.56 -66.35
CA PRO A 10 -55.92 22.56 -66.42
C PRO A 10 -55.32 23.37 -65.26
N PHE A 11 -54.15 22.97 -64.74
CA PHE A 11 -53.46 23.67 -63.63
C PHE A 11 -52.74 24.95 -64.10
N LEU A 12 -53.52 25.96 -64.48
CA LEU A 12 -53.02 27.29 -64.86
C LEU A 12 -53.27 28.32 -63.74
N PRO A 13 -52.43 29.36 -63.61
CA PRO A 13 -52.69 30.47 -62.68
C PRO A 13 -54.09 31.05 -62.91
N GLY A 14 -54.93 31.09 -61.86
CA GLY A 14 -56.32 31.57 -61.92
C GLY A 14 -57.40 30.47 -61.98
N SER A 15 -57.02 29.21 -62.22
CA SER A 15 -57.93 28.05 -62.20
C SER A 15 -57.85 27.22 -60.92
N SER A 16 -57.14 27.74 -59.91
CA SER A 16 -57.03 27.16 -58.57
C SER A 16 -57.72 28.04 -57.54
N PHE A 17 -58.58 27.45 -56.72
CA PHE A 17 -59.30 28.14 -55.66
C PHE A 17 -58.67 27.82 -54.30
N THR A 18 -58.43 28.84 -53.49
CA THR A 18 -57.97 28.66 -52.10
C THR A 18 -59.17 28.50 -51.18
N ASP A 19 -59.20 27.42 -50.43
CA ASP A 19 -60.21 27.21 -49.39
C ASP A 19 -59.95 28.12 -48.18
N SER A 20 -60.77 29.15 -48.02
CA SER A 20 -60.68 30.13 -46.92
C SER A 20 -61.22 29.61 -45.59
N THR A 21 -61.87 28.44 -45.58
CA THR A 21 -62.45 27.85 -44.36
C THR A 21 -61.46 26.98 -43.58
N LYS A 22 -60.28 26.71 -44.18
CA LYS A 22 -59.26 25.84 -43.59
C LYS A 22 -58.50 26.55 -42.47
N THR A 23 -58.57 25.99 -41.27
CA THR A 23 -57.94 26.54 -40.06
C THR A 23 -56.70 25.76 -39.60
N ALA A 24 -56.53 24.50 -40.04
CA ALA A 24 -55.41 23.63 -39.67
C ALA A 24 -54.38 23.47 -40.80
N PHE A 25 -53.10 23.78 -40.52
CA PHE A 25 -52.00 23.73 -41.52
C PHE A 25 -50.80 22.85 -41.11
N HIS A 26 -50.95 22.03 -40.06
CA HIS A 26 -49.88 21.16 -39.59
C HIS A 26 -49.50 20.10 -40.64
N ARG A 27 -48.21 19.79 -40.74
CA ARG A 27 -47.66 18.79 -41.69
C ARG A 27 -47.37 17.48 -40.96
N SER A 28 -47.64 16.35 -41.60
CA SER A 28 -47.22 15.03 -41.10
C SER A 28 -45.70 14.89 -41.11
N GLN A 29 -45.11 14.38 -40.03
CA GLN A 29 -43.67 14.15 -39.94
C GLN A 29 -43.24 12.90 -40.74
N THR A 30 -42.83 13.11 -41.99
CA THR A 30 -42.41 12.05 -42.93
C THR A 30 -40.92 11.73 -42.86
N LEU A 31 -40.12 12.59 -42.25
CA LEU A 31 -38.67 12.44 -42.12
C LEU A 31 -38.31 12.49 -40.63
N GLY A 32 -37.51 11.54 -40.16
CA GLY A 32 -37.03 11.52 -38.78
C GLY A 32 -35.79 10.67 -38.60
N TYR A 33 -35.15 10.78 -37.44
CA TYR A 33 -34.00 9.95 -37.07
C TYR A 33 -34.41 8.94 -35.99
N ARG A 34 -33.97 7.69 -36.13
CA ARG A 34 -34.11 6.66 -35.09
C ARG A 34 -32.75 6.00 -34.89
N ASN A 35 -32.18 6.14 -33.69
CA ASN A 35 -30.87 5.60 -33.31
C ASN A 35 -29.75 5.96 -34.30
N GLY A 36 -29.71 7.21 -34.76
CA GLY A 36 -28.66 7.71 -35.67
C GLY A 36 -28.91 7.49 -37.17
N TYR A 37 -29.92 6.69 -37.55
CA TYR A 37 -30.26 6.46 -38.96
C TYR A 37 -31.44 7.32 -39.41
N ALA A 38 -31.33 7.89 -40.62
CA ALA A 38 -32.42 8.63 -41.26
C ALA A 38 -33.51 7.66 -41.73
N VAL A 39 -34.74 7.85 -41.24
CA VAL A 39 -35.90 7.03 -41.56
C VAL A 39 -36.95 7.89 -42.26
N THR A 40 -37.37 7.45 -43.44
CA THR A 40 -38.45 8.08 -44.22
C THR A 40 -39.76 7.28 -44.05
N ARG A 41 -40.86 7.99 -43.79
CA ARG A 41 -42.21 7.44 -43.64
C ARG A 41 -43.13 8.11 -44.66
N ARG A 42 -43.98 7.33 -45.32
CA ARG A 42 -44.99 7.88 -46.23
C ARG A 42 -46.09 8.60 -45.42
N PRO A 43 -46.52 9.79 -45.84
CA PRO A 43 -47.59 10.51 -45.15
C PRO A 43 -48.91 9.75 -45.31
N THR A 44 -49.63 9.55 -44.22
CA THR A 44 -50.96 8.90 -44.20
C THR A 44 -52.10 9.92 -44.32
N VAL A 45 -51.84 11.16 -43.91
CA VAL A 45 -52.77 12.30 -44.00
C VAL A 45 -52.06 13.50 -44.63
N GLY A 46 -52.84 14.35 -45.28
CA GLY A 46 -52.41 15.58 -45.92
C GLY A 46 -52.21 16.69 -44.89
N ILE A 47 -51.93 17.88 -45.40
CA ILE A 47 -51.71 19.07 -44.57
C ILE A 47 -53.00 19.39 -43.82
N GLY A 48 -52.94 19.56 -42.50
CA GLY A 48 -54.10 19.87 -41.67
C GLY A 48 -54.96 18.67 -41.28
N GLY A 49 -54.54 17.43 -41.61
CA GLY A 49 -55.28 16.20 -41.32
C GLY A 49 -56.21 15.73 -42.45
N ASP A 50 -56.21 16.42 -43.59
CA ASP A 50 -57.03 16.04 -44.75
C ASP A 50 -56.71 14.63 -45.24
N ARG A 51 -57.72 13.88 -45.70
CA ARG A 51 -57.51 12.54 -46.24
C ARG A 51 -56.77 12.63 -47.59
N LEU A 52 -55.61 11.98 -47.70
CA LEU A 52 -54.89 11.87 -48.98
C LEU A 52 -55.67 10.94 -49.91
N HIS A 53 -56.01 11.41 -51.11
CA HIS A 53 -56.47 10.57 -52.20
C HIS A 53 -55.25 9.83 -52.77
N TYR A 54 -54.99 8.64 -52.26
CA TYR A 54 -54.02 7.74 -52.84
C TYR A 54 -54.76 6.87 -53.87
N ASN A 55 -54.25 6.78 -55.11
CA ASN A 55 -54.58 5.68 -56.01
C ASN A 55 -53.51 4.60 -55.77
N GLN A 56 -53.75 3.59 -54.94
CA GLN A 56 -52.92 2.39 -55.00
C GLN A 56 -53.47 1.66 -56.21
N LEU A 57 -52.59 1.43 -57.18
CA LEU A 57 -52.87 0.44 -58.20
C LEU A 57 -53.19 -0.88 -57.48
N SER A 58 -54.31 -1.47 -57.84
CA SER A 58 -54.71 -2.78 -57.34
C SER A 58 -53.67 -3.83 -57.76
N GLN A 59 -53.59 -4.94 -57.02
CA GLN A 59 -52.67 -6.03 -57.35
C GLN A 59 -52.83 -6.50 -58.81
N ALA A 60 -54.05 -6.44 -59.35
CA ALA A 60 -54.37 -6.80 -60.73
C ALA A 60 -53.74 -5.86 -61.77
N GLU A 61 -53.69 -4.54 -61.49
CA GLU A 61 -53.10 -3.55 -62.40
C GLU A 61 -51.56 -3.63 -62.39
N LEU A 62 -50.97 -4.10 -61.29
CA LEU A 62 -49.53 -4.41 -61.18
C LEU A 62 -49.15 -5.65 -62.02
N ASP A 63 -50.02 -6.66 -62.05
CA ASP A 63 -49.80 -7.88 -62.85
C ASP A 63 -49.97 -7.62 -64.36
N GLU A 64 -50.83 -6.69 -64.75
CA GLU A 64 -51.03 -6.29 -66.15
C GLU A 64 -49.80 -5.57 -66.75
N LEU A 65 -49.11 -4.77 -65.93
CA LEU A 65 -47.88 -4.06 -66.32
C LEU A 65 -46.65 -4.97 -66.45
N ALA A 66 -46.68 -6.16 -65.82
CA ALA A 66 -45.57 -7.11 -65.84
C ALA A 66 -45.51 -7.98 -67.11
N ASN A 67 -46.60 -8.07 -67.88
CA ASN A 67 -46.69 -8.94 -69.04
C ASN A 67 -46.13 -8.29 -70.34
N LYS A 68 -44.80 -8.24 -70.47
CA LYS A 68 -44.11 -7.94 -71.75
C LYS A 68 -43.82 -9.21 -72.57
N ALA A 69 -44.85 -9.96 -72.94
CA ALA A 69 -44.71 -11.05 -73.90
C ALA A 69 -45.94 -11.15 -74.81
N PRO A 70 -45.90 -10.64 -76.06
CA PRO A 70 -46.97 -10.86 -77.01
C PRO A 70 -46.74 -12.21 -77.69
N VAL A 71 -47.45 -13.25 -77.26
CA VAL A 71 -47.56 -14.48 -78.06
C VAL A 71 -48.70 -14.27 -79.05
N LEU A 72 -48.35 -13.80 -80.25
CA LEU A 72 -49.24 -13.80 -81.41
C LEU A 72 -49.35 -15.22 -81.96
N THR A 73 -50.58 -15.73 -82.02
CA THR A 73 -50.94 -16.99 -82.65
C THR A 73 -51.20 -16.71 -84.14
N TYR A 74 -50.45 -17.38 -85.02
CA TYR A 74 -50.61 -17.52 -86.49
C TYR A 74 -49.90 -16.50 -87.42
N GLY A 75 -48.77 -16.95 -88.01
CA GLY A 75 -48.09 -16.38 -89.19
C GLY A 75 -46.69 -16.98 -89.38
N PRO A 76 -46.17 -17.18 -90.61
CA PRO A 76 -44.86 -17.77 -90.82
C PRO A 76 -43.74 -16.88 -90.23
N PRO A 77 -42.68 -17.47 -89.65
CA PRO A 77 -41.64 -16.73 -88.95
C PRO A 77 -40.92 -15.78 -89.91
N ARG A 78 -40.83 -14.48 -89.54
CA ARG A 78 -39.97 -13.53 -90.25
C ARG A 78 -38.53 -14.05 -90.23
N PRO A 79 -37.78 -14.00 -91.35
CA PRO A 79 -36.36 -14.28 -91.32
C PRO A 79 -35.70 -13.32 -90.31
N PRO A 80 -34.72 -13.79 -89.52
CA PRO A 80 -34.04 -12.94 -88.57
C PRO A 80 -33.48 -11.73 -89.31
N PRO A 81 -33.57 -10.52 -88.72
CA PRO A 81 -32.96 -9.34 -89.32
C PRO A 81 -31.47 -9.61 -89.55
N PRO A 82 -30.88 -9.11 -90.65
CA PRO A 82 -29.44 -9.22 -90.87
C PRO A 82 -28.73 -8.59 -89.67
N ALA A 83 -27.71 -9.28 -89.15
CA ALA A 83 -26.96 -8.80 -87.99
C ALA A 83 -26.41 -7.40 -88.30
N GLU A 84 -26.67 -6.45 -87.39
CA GLU A 84 -26.17 -5.10 -87.52
C GLU A 84 -24.64 -5.13 -87.59
N PHE A 85 -24.07 -4.51 -88.63
CA PHE A 85 -22.62 -4.39 -88.77
C PHE A 85 -22.11 -3.42 -87.69
N VAL A 86 -21.44 -3.97 -86.69
CA VAL A 86 -20.78 -3.18 -85.64
C VAL A 86 -19.31 -3.01 -86.03
N PRO A 87 -18.81 -1.77 -86.23
CA PRO A 87 -17.39 -1.53 -86.49
C PRO A 87 -16.49 -2.07 -85.37
N ALA A 88 -15.27 -2.49 -85.72
CA ALA A 88 -14.33 -3.10 -84.77
C ALA A 88 -14.05 -2.21 -83.53
N HIS A 89 -13.87 -0.91 -83.72
CA HIS A 89 -13.64 0.04 -82.61
C HIS A 89 -14.84 0.12 -81.64
N VAL A 90 -16.07 -0.16 -82.09
CA VAL A 90 -17.26 -0.21 -81.24
C VAL A 90 -17.41 -1.61 -80.62
N ALA A 91 -17.18 -2.67 -81.40
CA ALA A 91 -17.31 -4.05 -80.95
C ALA A 91 -16.27 -4.43 -79.87
N PHE A 92 -15.09 -3.82 -79.94
CA PHE A 92 -13.95 -4.06 -79.06
C PHE A 92 -13.62 -2.90 -78.12
N ASP A 93 -14.51 -1.91 -77.99
CA ASP A 93 -14.33 -0.82 -77.03
C ASP A 93 -14.08 -1.39 -75.62
N LYS A 94 -13.03 -0.86 -74.97
CA LYS A 94 -12.54 -1.26 -73.62
C LYS A 94 -12.14 -2.74 -73.47
N LYS A 95 -12.11 -3.54 -74.54
CA LYS A 95 -11.60 -4.91 -74.48
C LYS A 95 -10.09 -4.90 -74.69
N VAL A 96 -9.36 -5.22 -73.62
CA VAL A 96 -7.90 -5.19 -73.59
C VAL A 96 -7.36 -6.55 -73.18
N LEU A 97 -6.42 -7.07 -73.95
CA LEU A 97 -5.69 -8.27 -73.57
C LEU A 97 -4.50 -7.90 -72.68
N LYS A 98 -4.40 -8.51 -71.51
CA LYS A 98 -3.29 -8.36 -70.56
C LYS A 98 -2.46 -9.65 -70.48
N PHE A 99 -1.16 -9.50 -70.71
CA PHE A 99 -0.15 -10.55 -70.56
C PHE A 99 0.85 -10.15 -69.47
N SER A 100 1.22 -11.09 -68.61
CA SER A 100 2.29 -10.94 -67.64
C SER A 100 3.58 -11.48 -68.23
N ALA A 101 4.63 -10.65 -68.23
CA ALA A 101 5.90 -10.92 -68.85
C ALA A 101 7.06 -10.43 -67.98
N TYR A 102 8.28 -10.82 -68.31
CA TYR A 102 9.48 -10.22 -67.74
C TYR A 102 10.57 -10.07 -68.79
N PHE A 103 11.55 -9.22 -68.51
CA PHE A 103 12.80 -9.17 -69.27
C PHE A 103 13.98 -9.09 -68.30
N GLN A 104 15.12 -9.61 -68.73
CA GLN A 104 16.37 -9.52 -67.98
C GLN A 104 17.11 -8.23 -68.38
N GLU A 105 17.61 -7.51 -67.39
CA GLU A 105 18.45 -6.33 -67.56
C GLU A 105 19.81 -6.58 -66.88
N ASP A 106 20.89 -6.46 -67.64
CA ASP A 106 22.24 -6.73 -67.13
C ASP A 106 22.76 -5.53 -66.30
N VAL A 107 23.42 -5.83 -65.18
CA VAL A 107 23.90 -4.83 -64.20
C VAL A 107 25.40 -4.99 -64.00
N PRO A 108 26.24 -4.23 -64.73
CA PRO A 108 27.67 -4.51 -64.80
C PRO A 108 28.51 -4.11 -63.55
N ILE A 109 28.02 -3.23 -62.67
CA ILE A 109 28.85 -2.59 -61.61
C ILE A 109 28.17 -2.66 -60.23
N SER A 110 27.31 -3.65 -59.96
CA SER A 110 26.74 -3.86 -58.62
C SER A 110 27.51 -4.95 -57.86
N THR A 111 27.75 -4.73 -56.57
CA THR A 111 28.33 -5.74 -55.67
C THR A 111 27.29 -6.79 -55.24
N GLU A 112 26.01 -6.46 -55.36
CA GLU A 112 24.89 -7.27 -54.85
C GLU A 112 24.23 -8.11 -55.96
N GLU A 113 24.28 -7.67 -57.22
CA GLU A 113 23.62 -8.34 -58.36
C GLU A 113 24.40 -8.20 -59.68
N HIS A 114 24.32 -9.19 -60.58
CA HIS A 114 24.92 -9.14 -61.93
C HIS A 114 23.90 -8.90 -63.03
N TYR A 115 22.65 -9.29 -62.80
CA TYR A 115 21.50 -9.03 -63.65
C TYR A 115 20.28 -8.90 -62.73
N ARG A 116 19.26 -8.19 -63.21
CA ARG A 116 17.97 -8.07 -62.52
C ARG A 116 16.84 -8.47 -63.46
N ILE A 117 15.78 -9.05 -62.89
CA ILE A 117 14.57 -9.42 -63.64
C ILE A 117 13.50 -8.37 -63.41
N ARG A 118 13.05 -7.70 -64.49
CA ARG A 118 11.99 -6.70 -64.43
C ARG A 118 10.68 -7.28 -64.93
N GLN A 119 9.72 -7.37 -64.03
CA GLN A 119 8.37 -7.86 -64.31
C GLN A 119 7.56 -6.76 -64.98
N VAL A 120 6.85 -7.07 -66.06
CA VAL A 120 6.04 -6.11 -66.81
C VAL A 120 4.69 -6.72 -67.21
N ASN A 121 3.69 -5.87 -67.37
CA ASN A 121 2.41 -6.23 -67.96
C ASN A 121 2.32 -5.62 -69.35
N ILE A 122 2.07 -6.47 -70.35
CA ILE A 122 1.84 -6.08 -71.74
C ILE A 122 0.33 -6.01 -71.94
N TYR A 123 -0.16 -4.85 -72.35
CA TYR A 123 -1.55 -4.62 -72.71
C TYR A 123 -1.68 -4.49 -74.22
N TYR A 124 -2.60 -5.23 -74.82
CA TYR A 124 -2.97 -5.17 -76.23
C TYR A 124 -4.42 -4.71 -76.34
N TYR A 125 -4.66 -3.59 -77.03
CA TYR A 125 -6.00 -3.00 -77.16
C TYR A 125 -6.64 -3.51 -78.45
N LEU A 126 -7.75 -4.26 -78.33
CA LEU A 126 -8.44 -4.87 -79.48
C LEU A 126 -9.17 -3.84 -80.36
N GLU A 127 -9.35 -2.62 -79.85
CA GLU A 127 -10.00 -1.51 -80.56
C GLU A 127 -9.21 -1.04 -81.78
N ASP A 128 -7.87 -0.95 -81.65
CA ASP A 128 -6.98 -0.29 -82.61
C ASP A 128 -5.64 -1.02 -82.84
N ASP A 129 -5.52 -2.28 -82.38
CA ASP A 129 -4.33 -3.11 -82.46
C ASP A 129 -3.07 -2.47 -81.86
N SER A 130 -3.25 -1.58 -80.88
CA SER A 130 -2.16 -0.92 -80.18
C SER A 130 -1.69 -1.73 -78.96
N MET A 131 -0.45 -1.49 -78.54
CA MET A 131 0.15 -2.15 -77.39
C MET A 131 0.78 -1.14 -76.44
N SER A 132 0.78 -1.46 -75.15
CA SER A 132 1.52 -0.71 -74.13
C SER A 132 2.15 -1.67 -73.14
N VAL A 133 3.36 -1.34 -72.66
CA VAL A 133 4.09 -2.16 -71.68
C VAL A 133 4.24 -1.34 -70.41
N VAL A 134 3.80 -1.90 -69.29
CA VAL A 134 3.78 -1.20 -68.00
C VAL A 134 4.39 -2.08 -66.93
N GLU A 135 5.42 -1.58 -66.27
CA GLU A 135 6.01 -2.17 -65.08
C GLU A 135 5.13 -1.84 -63.86
N PRO A 136 4.69 -2.83 -63.08
CA PRO A 136 3.95 -2.59 -61.85
C PRO A 136 4.84 -1.86 -60.83
N VAL A 137 4.23 -1.01 -60.02
CA VAL A 137 4.93 -0.29 -58.95
C VAL A 137 5.18 -1.26 -57.80
N VAL A 138 6.44 -1.41 -57.38
CA VAL A 138 6.89 -2.27 -56.29
C VAL A 138 7.60 -1.41 -55.25
N GLU A 139 7.14 -1.48 -54.00
CA GLU A 139 7.73 -0.76 -52.88
C GLU A 139 9.22 -1.08 -52.74
N ASN A 140 10.04 -0.06 -52.45
CA ASN A 140 11.48 -0.18 -52.25
C ASN A 140 12.28 -0.70 -53.47
N SER A 141 11.73 -0.68 -54.69
CA SER A 141 12.45 -1.11 -55.89
C SER A 141 13.62 -0.16 -56.28
N GLY A 142 13.53 1.13 -55.95
CA GLY A 142 14.60 2.12 -56.22
C GLY A 142 14.79 2.50 -57.69
N ILE A 143 14.00 1.93 -58.62
CA ILE A 143 14.04 2.19 -60.06
C ILE A 143 12.78 3.01 -60.44
N PRO A 144 12.84 3.94 -61.41
CA PRO A 144 11.64 4.56 -61.96
C PRO A 144 10.76 3.51 -62.65
N GLN A 145 9.58 3.26 -62.07
CA GLN A 145 8.59 2.27 -62.53
C GLN A 145 7.40 2.95 -63.22
N GLY A 146 6.56 2.15 -63.89
CA GLY A 146 5.34 2.61 -64.55
C GLY A 146 5.32 2.29 -66.05
N LYS A 147 4.83 3.22 -66.88
CA LYS A 147 4.68 3.00 -68.33
C LYS A 147 6.05 2.95 -69.02
N LEU A 148 6.54 1.75 -69.32
CA LEU A 148 7.79 1.52 -70.05
C LEU A 148 7.63 1.85 -71.54
N ILE A 149 6.50 1.45 -72.14
CA ILE A 149 6.15 1.72 -73.53
C ILE A 149 4.73 2.30 -73.57
N LYS A 150 4.58 3.50 -74.14
CA LYS A 150 3.28 4.16 -74.32
C LYS A 150 2.41 3.42 -75.34
N ARG A 151 1.09 3.59 -75.26
CA ARG A 151 0.12 2.97 -76.18
C ARG A 151 0.41 3.42 -77.61
N GLN A 152 0.80 2.48 -78.46
CA GLN A 152 1.04 2.68 -79.89
C GLN A 152 1.02 1.34 -80.62
N ARG A 153 0.88 1.35 -81.94
CA ARG A 153 1.01 0.12 -82.74
C ARG A 153 2.49 -0.22 -82.85
N LEU A 154 2.89 -1.38 -82.34
CA LEU A 154 4.29 -1.79 -82.28
C LEU A 154 4.64 -2.59 -83.54
N ALA A 155 5.75 -2.23 -84.19
CA ALA A 155 6.31 -2.98 -85.30
C ALA A 155 6.94 -4.29 -84.80
N LYS A 156 6.63 -5.38 -85.49
CA LYS A 156 7.17 -6.74 -85.28
C LYS A 156 8.49 -6.93 -86.01
N ASN A 157 8.60 -6.43 -87.24
CA ASN A 157 9.75 -6.59 -88.12
C ASN A 157 10.15 -5.24 -88.75
N ASP A 158 11.38 -5.17 -89.29
CA ASP A 158 11.90 -3.98 -90.00
C ASP A 158 11.13 -3.62 -91.27
N VAL A 159 10.26 -4.52 -91.75
CA VAL A 159 9.37 -4.33 -92.91
C VAL A 159 8.15 -3.45 -92.57
N GLY A 160 7.86 -3.23 -91.28
CA GLY A 160 6.72 -2.41 -90.82
C GLY A 160 5.45 -3.20 -90.51
N ASP A 161 5.51 -4.53 -90.47
CA ASP A 161 4.42 -5.36 -89.95
C ASP A 161 4.20 -5.07 -88.47
N HIS A 162 2.93 -5.02 -88.03
CA HIS A 162 2.60 -4.74 -86.63
C HIS A 162 2.27 -6.03 -85.88
N TYR A 163 2.51 -6.03 -84.57
CA TYR A 163 2.06 -7.13 -83.72
C TYR A 163 0.54 -7.26 -83.76
N HIS A 164 0.07 -8.47 -84.04
CA HIS A 164 -1.33 -8.83 -83.95
C HIS A 164 -1.55 -9.71 -82.71
N TRP A 165 -2.75 -9.72 -82.13
CA TRP A 165 -3.05 -10.59 -80.97
C TRP A 165 -2.85 -12.09 -81.27
N LYS A 166 -2.84 -12.46 -82.55
CA LYS A 166 -2.54 -13.82 -83.03
C LYS A 166 -1.06 -14.22 -82.84
N ASP A 167 -0.16 -13.23 -82.77
CA ASP A 167 1.27 -13.43 -82.54
C ASP A 167 1.61 -13.59 -81.05
N LEU A 168 0.63 -13.39 -80.16
CA LEU A 168 0.82 -13.38 -78.71
C LEU A 168 0.32 -14.69 -78.11
N ASN A 169 1.22 -15.44 -77.47
CA ASN A 169 0.89 -16.63 -76.69
C ASN A 169 1.83 -16.72 -75.48
N ARG A 170 1.50 -17.57 -74.52
CA ARG A 170 2.34 -17.86 -73.35
C ARG A 170 3.60 -18.62 -73.77
N GLY A 171 4.72 -18.39 -73.10
CA GLY A 171 6.01 -19.01 -73.41
C GLY A 171 6.66 -18.52 -74.71
N ILE A 172 6.22 -17.37 -75.26
CA ILE A 172 6.82 -16.74 -76.44
C ILE A 172 7.70 -15.55 -76.03
N ASN A 173 8.77 -15.33 -76.79
CA ASN A 173 9.64 -14.17 -76.67
C ASN A 173 9.20 -13.09 -77.66
N ILE A 174 8.94 -11.88 -77.16
CA ILE A 174 8.52 -10.74 -77.96
C ILE A 174 9.62 -9.68 -77.91
N THR A 175 10.17 -9.31 -79.06
CA THR A 175 11.19 -8.26 -79.17
C THR A 175 10.54 -6.92 -79.51
N ILE A 176 10.65 -5.95 -78.62
CA ILE A 176 10.13 -4.58 -78.83
C ILE A 176 11.26 -3.60 -78.48
N TYR A 177 11.61 -2.72 -79.42
CA TYR A 177 12.66 -1.70 -79.25
C TYR A 177 13.98 -2.25 -78.66
N GLY A 178 14.43 -3.39 -79.17
CA GLY A 178 15.69 -4.01 -78.75
C GLY A 178 15.64 -4.73 -77.39
N LYS A 179 14.48 -4.77 -76.71
CA LYS A 179 14.28 -5.56 -75.49
C LYS A 179 13.43 -6.80 -75.78
N THR A 180 13.87 -7.95 -75.28
CA THR A 180 13.15 -9.23 -75.42
C THR A 180 12.35 -9.52 -74.16
N PHE A 181 11.03 -9.55 -74.28
CA PHE A 181 10.10 -9.87 -73.21
C PHE A 181 9.67 -11.33 -73.30
N ARG A 182 9.82 -12.10 -72.21
CA ARG A 182 9.26 -13.45 -72.08
C ARG A 182 7.83 -13.34 -71.56
N VAL A 183 6.85 -13.75 -72.37
CA VAL A 183 5.45 -13.84 -71.91
C VAL A 183 5.29 -15.11 -71.08
N VAL A 184 4.90 -14.94 -69.81
CA VAL A 184 4.81 -16.03 -68.84
C VAL A 184 3.37 -16.50 -68.67
N ASP A 185 2.47 -15.54 -68.48
CA ASP A 185 1.07 -15.82 -68.20
C ASP A 185 0.15 -14.74 -68.79
N CYS A 186 -1.15 -14.99 -68.76
CA CYS A 186 -2.16 -14.09 -69.32
C CYS A 186 -3.39 -14.03 -68.41
N ASP A 187 -4.09 -12.89 -68.41
CA ASP A 187 -5.27 -12.68 -67.57
C ASP A 187 -6.46 -13.59 -67.98
N GLN A 188 -7.40 -13.87 -67.08
CA GLN A 188 -8.50 -14.80 -67.35
C GLN A 188 -9.31 -14.39 -68.59
N PHE A 189 -9.62 -13.10 -68.74
CA PHE A 189 -10.31 -12.58 -69.92
C PHE A 189 -9.56 -12.88 -71.22
N THR A 190 -8.23 -12.74 -71.21
CA THR A 190 -7.42 -13.04 -72.39
C THR A 190 -7.38 -14.51 -72.73
N GLN A 191 -7.38 -15.35 -71.69
CA GLN A 191 -7.40 -16.78 -71.85
C GLN A 191 -8.69 -17.23 -72.54
N GLU A 192 -9.83 -16.71 -72.09
CA GLU A 192 -11.14 -16.99 -72.68
C GLU A 192 -11.25 -16.41 -74.09
N PHE A 193 -10.77 -15.19 -74.32
CA PHE A 193 -10.78 -14.55 -75.62
C PHE A 193 -9.96 -15.33 -76.66
N LEU A 194 -8.70 -15.67 -76.36
CA LEU A 194 -7.84 -16.40 -77.29
C LEU A 194 -8.39 -17.79 -77.62
N LYS A 195 -8.91 -18.51 -76.60
CA LYS A 195 -9.60 -19.78 -76.81
C LYS A 195 -10.86 -19.63 -77.68
N SER A 196 -11.66 -18.59 -77.46
CA SER A 196 -12.87 -18.32 -78.27
C SER A 196 -12.54 -18.03 -79.74
N GLN A 197 -11.36 -17.47 -80.00
CA GLN A 197 -10.84 -17.18 -81.34
C GLN A 197 -10.07 -18.37 -81.95
N GLY A 198 -10.04 -19.52 -81.29
CA GLY A 198 -9.41 -20.75 -81.79
C GLY A 198 -7.90 -20.84 -81.56
N ILE A 199 -7.31 -20.01 -80.69
CA ILE A 199 -5.89 -20.12 -80.32
C ILE A 199 -5.75 -20.99 -79.08
N GLU A 200 -5.01 -22.09 -79.22
CA GLU A 200 -4.60 -22.93 -78.09
C GLU A 200 -3.46 -22.27 -77.31
N LEU A 201 -3.69 -22.04 -76.03
CA LEU A 201 -2.72 -21.40 -75.15
C LEU A 201 -1.74 -22.43 -74.60
N ASN A 202 -0.44 -22.10 -74.67
CA ASN A 202 0.62 -22.86 -74.04
C ASN A 202 0.44 -22.92 -72.50
N PRO A 203 1.03 -23.89 -71.79
CA PRO A 203 0.95 -23.96 -70.33
C PRO A 203 1.55 -22.71 -69.65
N PRO A 204 1.11 -22.35 -68.42
CA PRO A 204 1.69 -21.24 -67.67
C PRO A 204 3.14 -21.51 -67.36
N GLU A 205 3.99 -20.51 -67.57
CA GLU A 205 5.32 -20.50 -67.00
C GLU A 205 5.29 -19.87 -65.60
N LYS A 206 6.31 -20.15 -64.78
CA LYS A 206 6.48 -19.44 -63.51
C LYS A 206 7.22 -18.14 -63.78
N MET A 207 6.79 -17.05 -63.12
CA MET A 207 7.53 -15.79 -63.18
C MET A 207 8.94 -16.01 -62.65
N ALA A 208 9.95 -15.55 -63.40
CA ALA A 208 11.34 -15.67 -62.96
C ALA A 208 11.55 -14.83 -61.68
N LEU A 209 12.19 -15.46 -60.70
CA LEU A 209 12.48 -14.85 -59.41
C LEU A 209 13.83 -14.13 -59.52
N ASP A 210 13.85 -12.87 -59.12
CA ASP A 210 15.05 -12.06 -59.07
C ASP A 210 15.85 -12.42 -57.80
N PRO A 211 17.10 -12.95 -57.93
CA PRO A 211 17.93 -13.33 -56.78
C PRO A 211 18.07 -12.21 -55.75
N TYR A 212 18.15 -10.96 -56.23
CA TYR A 212 18.28 -9.79 -55.39
C TYR A 212 17.01 -9.51 -54.56
N THR A 213 15.84 -9.58 -55.20
CA THR A 213 14.54 -9.42 -54.54
C THR A 213 14.28 -10.52 -53.50
N GLU A 214 14.77 -11.74 -53.71
CA GLU A 214 14.64 -12.83 -52.72
C GLU A 214 15.53 -12.63 -51.49
N LEU A 215 16.78 -12.18 -51.68
CA LEU A 215 17.70 -11.87 -50.58
C LEU A 215 17.13 -10.79 -49.63
N ARG A 216 16.29 -9.88 -50.15
CA ARG A 216 15.66 -8.80 -49.38
C ARG A 216 14.32 -9.16 -48.73
N LYS A 217 13.76 -10.35 -48.96
CA LYS A 217 12.56 -10.80 -48.26
C LYS A 217 12.89 -11.18 -46.81
N GLU A 218 13.18 -10.19 -45.97
CA GLU A 218 13.19 -10.40 -44.53
C GLU A 218 11.75 -10.63 -44.04
N PRO A 219 11.53 -11.57 -43.11
CA PRO A 219 10.24 -11.65 -42.43
C PRO A 219 9.97 -10.32 -41.74
N VAL A 220 8.77 -9.77 -41.90
CA VAL A 220 8.33 -8.58 -41.15
C VAL A 220 8.62 -8.85 -39.67
N ARG A 221 9.50 -8.05 -39.05
CA ARG A 221 9.81 -8.14 -37.63
C ARG A 221 8.51 -7.92 -36.84
N LYS A 222 7.82 -8.99 -36.50
CA LYS A 222 6.69 -8.97 -35.59
C LYS A 222 7.26 -8.97 -34.19
N PHE A 223 7.31 -7.80 -33.57
CA PHE A 223 7.55 -7.69 -32.13
C PHE A 223 6.31 -8.22 -31.42
N VAL A 224 6.25 -9.53 -31.19
CA VAL A 224 5.33 -10.10 -30.23
C VAL A 224 5.90 -9.78 -28.86
N THR A 225 5.29 -8.84 -28.14
CA THR A 225 5.59 -8.62 -26.72
C THR A 225 5.24 -9.90 -25.97
N PRO A 226 6.21 -10.57 -25.31
CA PRO A 226 5.90 -11.72 -24.48
C PRO A 226 5.00 -11.25 -23.33
N SER A 227 3.84 -11.89 -23.19
CA SER A 227 2.92 -11.67 -22.08
C SER A 227 3.38 -12.49 -20.87
N ASP A 228 4.46 -12.07 -20.20
CA ASP A 228 5.01 -12.84 -19.08
C ASP A 228 4.38 -12.46 -17.73
N PHE A 229 3.89 -11.24 -17.56
CA PHE A 229 3.10 -10.84 -16.39
C PHE A 229 2.43 -9.50 -16.67
N ASP A 230 1.15 -9.34 -16.31
CA ASP A 230 0.46 -8.06 -16.49
C ASP A 230 0.86 -7.11 -15.34
N GLN A 231 2.00 -6.42 -15.51
CA GLN A 231 2.49 -5.40 -14.56
C GLN A 231 1.41 -4.36 -14.26
N LEU A 232 0.57 -4.01 -15.25
CA LEU A 232 -0.52 -3.08 -15.06
C LEU A 232 -1.59 -3.67 -14.12
N LYS A 233 -1.90 -4.96 -14.23
CA LYS A 233 -2.81 -5.63 -13.29
C LYS A 233 -2.28 -5.63 -11.86
N GLN A 234 -0.99 -5.91 -11.66
CA GLN A 234 -0.38 -5.86 -10.31
C GLN A 234 -0.47 -4.44 -9.74
N PHE A 235 -0.08 -3.44 -10.54
CA PHE A 235 -0.20 -2.03 -10.19
C PHE A 235 -1.64 -1.66 -9.80
N LEU A 236 -2.64 -1.98 -10.64
CA LEU A 236 -4.04 -1.64 -10.38
C LEU A 236 -4.62 -2.35 -9.15
N THR A 237 -4.16 -3.56 -8.84
CA THR A 237 -4.67 -4.36 -7.72
C THR A 237 -4.11 -3.88 -6.39
N PHE A 238 -2.83 -3.51 -6.37
CA PHE A 238 -2.07 -3.21 -5.16
C PHE A 238 -1.63 -1.75 -5.06
N ASP A 239 -2.19 -0.86 -5.89
CA ASP A 239 -1.89 0.58 -5.84
C ASP A 239 -2.08 1.11 -4.41
N LYS A 240 -1.08 1.87 -3.94
CA LYS A 240 -1.00 2.46 -2.59
C LYS A 240 -0.98 1.46 -1.42
N GLN A 241 -0.90 0.15 -1.68
CA GLN A 241 -0.74 -0.86 -0.64
C GLN A 241 0.75 -1.08 -0.36
N VAL A 242 1.18 -0.67 0.83
CA VAL A 242 2.58 -0.75 1.26
C VAL A 242 2.65 -1.51 2.57
N LEU A 243 3.51 -2.52 2.61
CA LEU A 243 3.79 -3.22 3.85
C LEU A 243 4.87 -2.46 4.64
N ARG A 244 4.54 -2.02 5.84
CA ARG A 244 5.43 -1.32 6.75
C ARG A 244 5.88 -2.22 7.91
N PHE A 245 7.20 -2.33 8.07
CA PHE A 245 7.86 -3.05 9.15
C PHE A 245 8.75 -2.11 9.94
N TYR A 246 8.86 -2.35 11.24
CA TYR A 246 9.78 -1.67 12.14
C TYR A 246 10.94 -2.59 12.44
N ALA A 247 12.15 -2.11 12.18
CA ALA A 247 13.37 -2.87 12.34
C ALA A 247 14.39 -2.11 13.17
N ILE A 248 15.30 -2.85 13.78
CA ILE A 248 16.53 -2.32 14.34
C ILE A 248 17.71 -2.89 13.57
N TRP A 249 18.75 -2.09 13.39
CA TRP A 249 20.06 -2.58 12.98
C TRP A 249 21.00 -2.36 14.15
N ASP A 250 21.47 -3.47 14.72
CA ASP A 250 22.42 -3.45 15.82
C ASP A 250 23.83 -3.57 15.25
N ASP A 251 24.56 -2.46 15.24
CA ASP A 251 25.96 -2.39 14.80
C ASP A 251 26.92 -2.27 15.99
N THR A 252 26.47 -2.47 17.24
CA THR A 252 27.27 -2.20 18.46
C THR A 252 28.57 -2.99 18.58
N ASP A 253 28.72 -4.06 17.80
CA ASP A 253 29.97 -4.83 17.74
C ASP A 253 31.10 -4.06 17.02
N SER A 254 30.75 -3.05 16.22
CA SER A 254 31.69 -2.17 15.53
C SER A 254 32.25 -1.09 16.46
N LEU A 255 33.48 -0.62 16.20
CA LEU A 255 34.20 0.36 17.04
C LEU A 255 33.43 1.66 17.33
N PHE A 256 32.61 2.10 16.38
CA PHE A 256 31.74 3.28 16.48
C PHE A 256 30.28 2.90 16.18
N GLY A 257 29.96 1.65 16.46
CA GLY A 257 28.68 1.03 16.20
C GLY A 257 27.58 1.53 17.13
N GLU A 258 26.38 1.67 16.58
CA GLU A 258 25.20 2.06 17.35
C GLU A 258 24.03 1.16 16.98
N CYS A 259 23.11 0.95 17.91
CA CYS A 259 21.83 0.31 17.62
C CYS A 259 20.85 1.38 17.14
N ARG A 260 20.31 1.22 15.92
CA ARG A 260 19.48 2.25 15.27
C ARG A 260 18.15 1.70 14.79
N HIS A 261 17.13 2.55 14.81
CA HIS A 261 15.77 2.23 14.37
C HIS A 261 15.55 2.60 12.90
N TYR A 262 14.96 1.67 12.15
CA TYR A 262 14.62 1.83 10.74
C TYR A 262 13.18 1.40 10.47
N ILE A 263 12.60 1.97 9.42
CA ILE A 263 11.32 1.56 8.88
C ILE A 263 11.57 0.98 7.50
N ILE A 264 11.12 -0.25 7.29
CA ILE A 264 11.20 -0.94 6.00
C ILE A 264 9.83 -0.87 5.34
N HIS A 265 9.78 -0.38 4.11
CA HIS A 265 8.60 -0.36 3.27
C HIS A 265 8.77 -1.37 2.13
N TYR A 266 7.78 -2.26 1.97
CA TYR A 266 7.68 -3.18 0.85
C TYR A 266 6.44 -2.81 0.03
N TYR A 267 6.64 -2.40 -1.22
CA TYR A 267 5.57 -1.95 -2.10
C TYR A 267 5.00 -3.14 -2.87
N LEU A 268 3.73 -3.45 -2.66
CA LEU A 268 3.08 -4.60 -3.31
C LEU A 268 2.83 -4.40 -4.82
N MET A 269 2.88 -3.14 -5.29
CA MET A 269 2.60 -2.80 -6.70
C MET A 269 3.71 -3.27 -7.65
N ASP A 270 4.94 -3.33 -7.17
CA ASP A 270 6.16 -3.56 -7.97
C ASP A 270 7.22 -4.37 -7.21
N ASP A 271 6.87 -4.94 -6.05
CA ASP A 271 7.72 -5.75 -5.18
C ASP A 271 9.03 -5.07 -4.75
N THR A 272 9.06 -3.73 -4.75
CA THR A 272 10.25 -2.93 -4.37
C THR A 272 10.34 -2.68 -2.87
N VAL A 273 11.57 -2.45 -2.39
CA VAL A 273 11.89 -2.20 -0.98
C VAL A 273 12.50 -0.80 -0.82
N GLU A 274 12.07 -0.08 0.20
CA GLU A 274 12.63 1.21 0.63
C GLU A 274 12.95 1.14 2.13
N ILE A 275 14.09 1.69 2.56
CA ILE A 275 14.47 1.70 3.99
C ILE A 275 14.66 3.15 4.45
N ARG A 276 13.89 3.53 5.46
CA ARG A 276 13.90 4.86 6.07
C ARG A 276 14.54 4.83 7.45
N GLU A 277 15.33 5.85 7.75
CA GLU A 277 15.97 6.02 9.05
C GLU A 277 15.06 6.82 9.98
N VAL A 278 14.83 6.30 11.19
CA VAL A 278 14.04 6.99 12.22
C VAL A 278 14.96 7.88 13.03
N HIS A 279 14.74 9.19 12.93
CA HIS A 279 15.54 10.19 13.64
C HIS A 279 14.90 10.57 14.97
N GLU A 280 15.69 10.53 16.03
CA GLU A 280 15.32 11.02 17.35
C GLU A 280 15.82 12.45 17.56
N ARG A 281 15.20 13.17 18.51
CA ARG A 281 15.64 14.52 18.86
C ARG A 281 17.02 14.45 19.51
N ASN A 282 17.93 15.33 19.09
CA ASN A 282 19.30 15.40 19.59
C ASN A 282 20.14 14.12 19.34
N ASN A 283 19.90 13.39 18.25
CA ASN A 283 20.67 12.19 17.90
C ASN A 283 22.07 12.48 17.30
N GLY A 284 22.41 13.75 17.04
CA GLY A 284 23.72 14.16 16.52
C GLY A 284 23.99 13.81 15.06
N ARG A 285 22.98 13.36 14.29
CA ARG A 285 23.11 13.02 12.86
C ARG A 285 22.47 14.07 11.96
N ASP A 286 22.98 14.14 10.73
CA ASP A 286 22.37 14.94 9.67
C ASP A 286 21.00 14.33 9.30
N PRO A 287 19.89 15.08 9.28
CA PRO A 287 18.56 14.55 9.02
C PRO A 287 18.36 14.09 7.56
N PHE A 288 18.85 12.89 7.25
CA PHE A 288 18.58 12.20 6.00
C PHE A 288 17.45 11.18 6.18
N PRO A 289 16.31 11.31 5.48
CA PRO A 289 15.15 10.43 5.72
C PRO A 289 15.34 8.99 5.23
N LEU A 290 16.23 8.78 4.26
CA LEU A 290 16.40 7.51 3.56
C LEU A 290 17.77 6.91 3.84
N LEU A 291 17.78 5.63 4.21
CA LEU A 291 18.98 4.81 4.23
C LEU A 291 19.21 4.16 2.85
N MET A 292 18.13 3.72 2.22
CA MET A 292 18.13 3.03 0.93
C MET A 292 16.94 3.51 0.11
N ASN A 293 17.21 3.95 -1.12
CA ASN A 293 16.18 4.34 -2.08
C ASN A 293 15.30 3.14 -2.44
N ARG A 294 14.07 3.43 -2.87
CA ARG A 294 13.13 2.42 -3.37
C ARG A 294 13.73 1.72 -4.58
N GLN A 295 13.97 0.42 -4.48
CA GLN A 295 14.49 -0.40 -5.57
C GLN A 295 14.09 -1.86 -5.41
N HIS A 296 14.13 -2.64 -6.49
CA HIS A 296 13.89 -4.07 -6.45
C HIS A 296 15.13 -4.77 -5.89
N MET A 297 14.97 -5.56 -4.82
CA MET A 297 16.12 -6.07 -4.06
C MET A 297 16.38 -7.54 -4.36
N PRO A 298 17.57 -7.91 -4.87
CA PRO A 298 17.95 -9.31 -5.03
C PRO A 298 18.27 -9.94 -3.67
N LYS A 299 17.79 -11.16 -3.45
CA LYS A 299 18.07 -11.97 -2.27
C LYS A 299 19.27 -12.89 -2.50
N ILE A 300 19.30 -13.58 -3.64
CA ILE A 300 20.41 -14.45 -4.05
C ILE A 300 20.83 -14.08 -5.47
N LEU A 301 22.10 -13.73 -5.63
CA LEU A 301 22.74 -13.48 -6.92
C LEU A 301 23.36 -14.78 -7.47
N VAL A 302 23.38 -14.94 -8.79
CA VAL A 302 24.04 -16.07 -9.46
C VAL A 302 25.56 -16.00 -9.22
N GLU A 303 26.25 -17.14 -9.05
CA GLU A 303 27.68 -17.15 -8.68
C GLU A 303 28.59 -16.39 -9.67
N ASN A 304 28.23 -16.38 -10.97
CA ASN A 304 28.93 -15.65 -12.02
C ASN A 304 28.73 -14.12 -11.97
N ALA A 305 27.75 -13.63 -11.20
CA ALA A 305 27.47 -12.20 -11.04
C ALA A 305 28.57 -11.47 -10.25
N LYS A 306 29.47 -12.18 -9.56
CA LYS A 306 30.63 -11.55 -8.89
C LYS A 306 31.57 -10.82 -9.87
N ASN A 307 31.59 -11.22 -11.13
CA ASN A 307 32.36 -10.57 -12.19
C ASN A 307 31.53 -9.55 -13.01
N PHE A 308 30.27 -9.34 -12.66
CA PHE A 308 29.42 -8.38 -13.36
C PHE A 308 29.84 -6.94 -13.00
N PRO A 309 30.02 -6.05 -13.99
CA PRO A 309 30.45 -4.67 -13.74
C PRO A 309 29.29 -3.84 -13.18
N GLN A 310 28.98 -4.04 -11.90
CA GLN A 310 27.93 -3.34 -11.15
C GLN A 310 28.19 -1.82 -11.04
N CYS A 311 29.40 -1.36 -11.36
CA CYS A 311 29.75 0.06 -11.43
C CYS A 311 29.23 0.77 -12.69
N VAL A 312 28.83 0.04 -13.73
CA VAL A 312 28.37 0.60 -15.02
C VAL A 312 26.99 0.10 -15.42
N LEU A 313 26.65 -1.15 -15.06
CA LEU A 313 25.39 -1.78 -15.46
C LEU A 313 24.51 -2.06 -14.25
N GLU A 314 23.19 -1.88 -14.44
CA GLU A 314 22.17 -2.29 -13.49
C GLU A 314 22.01 -3.82 -13.50
N ILE A 315 21.69 -4.38 -12.34
CA ILE A 315 21.49 -5.83 -12.19
C ILE A 315 20.27 -6.22 -13.02
N SER A 316 20.48 -7.12 -13.98
CA SER A 316 19.41 -7.65 -14.82
C SER A 316 18.75 -8.89 -14.20
N ASP A 317 17.53 -9.21 -14.66
CA ASP A 317 16.80 -10.42 -14.22
C ASP A 317 17.59 -11.72 -14.46
N GLN A 318 18.55 -11.72 -15.40
CA GLN A 318 19.38 -12.89 -15.72
C GLN A 318 20.43 -13.19 -14.65
N GLU A 319 20.79 -12.18 -13.84
CA GLU A 319 21.84 -12.27 -12.82
C GLU A 319 21.27 -12.58 -11.42
N VAL A 320 19.96 -12.49 -11.26
CA VAL A 320 19.26 -12.71 -9.99
C VAL A 320 18.60 -14.08 -9.99
N LEU A 321 18.96 -14.89 -8.99
CA LEU A 321 18.36 -16.21 -8.80
C LEU A 321 17.04 -16.11 -8.03
N GLU A 322 17.02 -15.29 -6.98
CA GLU A 322 15.85 -15.11 -6.11
C GLU A 322 15.71 -13.64 -5.71
N TRP A 323 14.51 -13.11 -5.86
CA TRP A 323 14.13 -11.75 -5.42
C TRP A 323 13.49 -11.77 -4.04
N TYR A 324 13.65 -10.69 -3.28
CA TYR A 324 12.94 -10.54 -2.02
C TYR A 324 11.43 -10.46 -2.24
N THR A 325 10.70 -11.36 -1.60
CA THR A 325 9.24 -11.38 -1.64
C THR A 325 8.69 -10.95 -0.28
N ALA A 326 7.44 -10.48 -0.23
CA ALA A 326 6.73 -10.22 1.03
C ALA A 326 6.90 -11.36 2.06
N LYS A 327 6.93 -12.62 1.64
CA LYS A 327 7.12 -13.79 2.54
C LYS A 327 8.41 -13.76 3.37
N ASP A 328 9.46 -13.10 2.90
CA ASP A 328 10.75 -13.05 3.58
C ASP A 328 10.73 -12.07 4.78
N PHE A 329 9.81 -11.10 4.78
CA PHE A 329 9.67 -10.12 5.86
C PHE A 329 8.75 -10.67 6.95
N ILE A 330 9.35 -11.24 8.00
CA ILE A 330 8.62 -11.84 9.13
C ILE A 330 9.09 -11.18 10.44
N VAL A 331 8.13 -10.80 11.28
CA VAL A 331 8.42 -10.25 12.62
C VAL A 331 9.11 -11.30 13.48
N GLY A 332 10.22 -10.93 14.11
CA GLY A 332 11.08 -11.79 14.91
C GLY A 332 12.20 -12.47 14.13
N LYS A 333 12.28 -12.27 12.81
CA LYS A 333 13.42 -12.73 12.01
C LYS A 333 14.37 -11.58 11.66
N SER A 334 15.64 -11.92 11.52
CA SER A 334 16.65 -11.03 10.94
C SER A 334 16.64 -11.13 9.41
N LEU A 335 16.90 -10.00 8.76
CA LEU A 335 16.87 -9.81 7.33
C LEU A 335 18.16 -9.11 6.89
N THR A 336 18.91 -9.71 5.97
CA THR A 336 20.19 -9.17 5.51
C THR A 336 20.03 -8.45 4.18
N ILE A 337 20.12 -7.11 4.18
CA ILE A 337 20.02 -6.28 2.97
C ILE A 337 21.35 -5.54 2.78
N LEU A 338 21.97 -5.69 1.60
CA LEU A 338 23.23 -5.00 1.23
C LEU A 338 24.33 -5.14 2.29
N GLY A 339 24.43 -6.32 2.92
CA GLY A 339 25.42 -6.61 3.97
C GLY A 339 25.06 -6.09 5.37
N ARG A 340 23.89 -5.47 5.57
CA ARG A 340 23.40 -5.03 6.88
C ARG A 340 22.28 -5.94 7.36
N THR A 341 22.36 -6.38 8.62
CA THR A 341 21.40 -7.28 9.26
C THR A 341 20.37 -6.51 10.07
N PHE A 342 19.15 -6.42 9.55
CA PHE A 342 18.01 -5.78 10.21
C PHE A 342 17.19 -6.81 10.98
N PHE A 343 16.93 -6.58 12.26
CA PHE A 343 16.01 -7.39 13.05
C PHE A 343 14.63 -6.72 13.07
N ILE A 344 13.63 -7.38 12.50
CA ILE A 344 12.26 -6.88 12.42
C ILE A 344 11.54 -7.20 13.72
N TYR A 345 11.11 -6.18 14.47
CA TYR A 345 10.50 -6.38 15.78
C TYR A 345 9.00 -6.05 15.83
N ASP A 346 8.51 -5.24 14.88
CA ASP A 346 7.09 -4.89 14.80
C ASP A 346 6.66 -4.65 13.35
N CYS A 347 5.34 -4.64 13.12
CA CYS A 347 4.74 -4.37 11.82
C CYS A 347 3.40 -3.64 12.00
N ASP A 348 3.03 -2.87 10.97
CA ASP A 348 1.82 -2.04 10.98
C ASP A 348 0.50 -2.85 11.05
N GLN A 349 -0.61 -2.19 11.38
CA GLN A 349 -1.91 -2.89 11.44
C GLN A 349 -2.34 -3.45 10.08
N PHE A 350 -2.09 -2.71 8.99
CA PHE A 350 -2.38 -3.15 7.63
C PHE A 350 -1.56 -4.39 7.25
N THR A 351 -0.28 -4.45 7.61
CA THR A 351 0.57 -5.62 7.30
C THR A 351 0.12 -6.84 8.06
N ARG A 352 -0.23 -6.72 9.34
CA ARG A 352 -0.80 -7.82 10.13
C ARG A 352 -2.02 -8.44 9.45
N GLN A 353 -2.94 -7.60 8.96
CA GLN A 353 -4.12 -8.05 8.23
C GLN A 353 -3.75 -8.72 6.90
N TYR A 354 -2.87 -8.10 6.11
CA TYR A 354 -2.41 -8.65 4.84
C TYR A 354 -1.78 -10.04 5.00
N TYR A 355 -0.94 -10.26 6.02
CA TYR A 355 -0.31 -11.57 6.27
C TYR A 355 -1.32 -12.62 6.73
N LYS A 356 -2.31 -12.21 7.52
CA LYS A 356 -3.41 -13.07 7.94
C LYS A 356 -4.24 -13.53 6.73
N ASP A 357 -4.57 -12.62 5.82
CA ASP A 357 -5.43 -12.89 4.68
C ASP A 357 -4.71 -13.65 3.56
N LYS A 358 -3.45 -13.28 3.23
CA LYS A 358 -2.69 -13.88 2.12
C LYS A 358 -1.93 -15.14 2.51
N PHE A 359 -1.34 -15.17 3.70
CA PHE A 359 -0.45 -16.26 4.12
C PHE A 359 -1.04 -17.14 5.22
N GLY A 360 -2.19 -16.76 5.79
CA GLY A 360 -2.83 -17.53 6.87
C GLY A 360 -1.99 -17.59 8.14
N MET A 361 -1.01 -16.69 8.32
CA MET A 361 -0.16 -16.69 9.51
C MET A 361 -0.93 -16.14 10.72
N PRO A 362 -0.86 -16.80 11.90
CA PRO A 362 -1.39 -16.25 13.14
C PRO A 362 -0.61 -14.99 13.55
N ASP A 363 -1.29 -14.14 14.33
CA ASP A 363 -0.92 -12.78 14.70
C ASP A 363 0.59 -12.57 14.90
N LEU A 364 1.19 -11.55 14.26
CA LEU A 364 2.62 -11.22 14.33
C LEU A 364 2.89 -10.36 15.58
N PRO A 365 3.27 -10.90 16.74
CA PRO A 365 3.35 -10.11 17.97
C PRO A 365 4.49 -9.09 17.91
N ARG A 366 4.29 -7.92 18.52
CA ARG A 366 5.36 -6.94 18.72
C ARG A 366 6.38 -7.50 19.71
N ILE A 367 7.66 -7.45 19.36
CA ILE A 367 8.77 -7.84 20.21
C ILE A 367 9.34 -6.57 20.86
N ASP A 368 9.54 -6.61 22.17
CA ASP A 368 10.19 -5.51 22.88
C ASP A 368 11.71 -5.60 22.70
N VAL A 369 12.29 -4.51 22.22
CA VAL A 369 13.74 -4.38 21.92
C VAL A 369 14.38 -3.29 22.78
N THR A 370 13.64 -2.76 23.75
CA THR A 370 14.08 -1.66 24.60
C THR A 370 15.21 -2.15 25.52
N LYS A 371 16.39 -1.52 25.44
CA LYS A 371 17.49 -1.80 26.37
C LYS A 371 17.13 -1.17 27.72
N HIS A 372 17.00 -1.99 28.77
CA HIS A 372 16.78 -1.49 30.12
C HIS A 372 18.08 -0.90 30.68
N GLU A 373 18.05 0.39 31.00
CA GLU A 373 19.15 1.03 31.70
C GLU A 373 19.27 0.44 33.12
N PRO A 374 20.50 0.19 33.61
CA PRO A 374 20.68 -0.23 34.99
C PRO A 374 20.11 0.85 35.92
N PRO A 375 19.41 0.46 37.01
CA PRO A 375 18.86 1.44 37.93
C PRO A 375 20.00 2.30 38.49
N PRO A 376 19.78 3.61 38.67
CA PRO A 376 20.80 4.48 39.22
C PRO A 376 21.21 3.96 40.59
N VAL A 377 22.52 3.93 40.84
CA VAL A 377 23.08 3.52 42.14
C VAL A 377 22.52 4.47 43.20
N LYS A 378 21.73 3.93 44.13
CA LYS A 378 21.20 4.71 45.24
C LYS A 378 22.36 5.09 46.16
N GLN A 379 22.55 6.38 46.38
CA GLN A 379 23.53 6.87 47.34
C GLN A 379 23.00 6.61 48.75
N GLU A 380 23.72 5.78 49.50
CA GLU A 380 23.43 5.53 50.92
C GLU A 380 24.01 6.67 51.77
N LEU A 381 23.34 6.99 52.87
CA LEU A 381 23.87 7.95 53.83
C LEU A 381 25.12 7.37 54.50
N PRO A 382 26.19 8.17 54.66
CA PRO A 382 27.34 7.73 55.44
C PRO A 382 26.93 7.50 56.92
N PRO A 383 27.66 6.66 57.66
CA PRO A 383 27.40 6.44 59.08
C PRO A 383 27.54 7.74 59.86
N TYR A 384 26.75 7.85 60.93
CA TYR A 384 26.67 9.04 61.76
C TYR A 384 28.00 9.29 62.49
N ASN A 385 28.48 10.53 62.43
CA ASN A 385 29.81 10.92 62.92
C ASN A 385 29.89 11.18 64.44
N GLY A 386 28.79 11.02 65.19
CA GLY A 386 28.75 11.20 66.64
C GLY A 386 28.48 12.64 67.12
N TYR A 387 28.41 13.63 66.22
CA TYR A 387 28.19 15.04 66.57
C TYR A 387 26.79 15.52 66.19
N GLY A 388 26.13 16.24 67.11
CA GLY A 388 24.83 16.86 66.87
C GLY A 388 23.64 15.93 67.13
N LEU A 389 22.53 16.20 66.45
CA LEU A 389 21.38 15.30 66.35
C LEU A 389 21.48 14.55 65.03
N ILE A 390 21.07 13.28 64.99
CA ILE A 390 21.17 12.46 63.78
C ILE A 390 20.35 13.05 62.63
N GLU A 391 19.17 13.58 62.94
CA GLU A 391 18.30 14.22 61.96
C GLU A 391 18.88 15.53 61.40
N ASP A 392 19.71 16.23 62.19
CA ASP A 392 20.36 17.48 61.81
C ASP A 392 21.63 17.19 61.00
N SER A 393 22.45 16.24 61.46
CA SER A 393 23.68 15.81 60.77
C SER A 393 23.39 15.16 59.43
N ALA A 394 22.27 14.45 59.27
CA ALA A 394 21.82 13.92 57.98
C ALA A 394 21.57 15.02 56.94
N GLN A 395 21.18 16.24 57.35
CA GLN A 395 20.94 17.35 56.42
C GLN A 395 22.21 17.83 55.72
N ASN A 396 23.38 17.68 56.36
CA ASN A 396 24.67 17.96 55.73
C ASN A 396 24.98 17.01 54.57
N CYS A 397 24.41 15.80 54.58
CA CYS A 397 24.56 14.83 53.50
C CYS A 397 23.51 15.01 52.39
N PHE A 398 22.36 15.61 52.70
CA PHE A 398 21.29 15.84 51.72
C PHE A 398 21.51 17.10 50.86
N ALA A 399 22.09 18.16 51.40
CA ALA A 399 22.28 19.42 50.70
C ALA A 399 23.56 20.16 51.13
N LEU A 400 24.16 20.89 50.19
CA LEU A 400 25.35 21.73 50.46
C LEU A 400 25.10 22.79 51.54
N ILE A 401 23.90 23.37 51.55
CA ILE A 401 23.45 24.30 52.58
C ILE A 401 22.43 23.54 53.44
N PRO A 402 22.81 23.08 54.65
CA PRO A 402 21.94 22.29 55.49
C PRO A 402 20.75 23.13 55.95
N LYS A 403 19.56 22.53 55.89
CA LYS A 403 18.33 23.14 56.39
C LYS A 403 17.99 22.50 57.72
N ALA A 404 17.58 23.31 58.69
CA ALA A 404 17.13 22.78 59.98
C ALA A 404 16.03 21.74 59.79
N PRO A 405 16.11 20.58 60.49
CA PRO A 405 15.10 19.54 60.37
C PRO A 405 13.73 20.07 60.81
N ARG A 406 12.71 19.74 60.02
CA ARG A 406 11.33 20.16 60.30
C ARG A 406 10.78 19.35 61.47
N LYS A 407 10.24 20.05 62.48
CA LYS A 407 9.54 19.43 63.60
C LYS A 407 8.08 19.16 63.22
N ASP A 408 7.47 18.13 63.81
CA ASP A 408 6.06 17.82 63.60
C ASP A 408 5.16 18.79 64.38
N ILE A 409 4.92 19.97 63.81
CA ILE A 409 4.15 21.05 64.41
C ILE A 409 2.73 20.59 64.78
N ILE A 410 2.11 19.75 63.93
CA ILE A 410 0.76 19.22 64.17
C ILE A 410 0.74 18.38 65.45
N LYS A 411 1.71 17.49 65.62
CA LYS A 411 1.83 16.65 66.82
C LYS A 411 2.06 17.52 68.06
N MET A 412 2.90 18.54 67.95
CA MET A 412 3.15 19.47 69.05
C MET A 412 1.87 20.22 69.47
N LEU A 413 1.06 20.67 68.51
CA LEU A 413 -0.16 21.43 68.78
C LEU A 413 -1.29 20.56 69.35
N VAL A 414 -1.52 19.38 68.76
CA VAL A 414 -2.62 18.47 69.16
C VAL A 414 -2.37 17.85 70.54
N ASN A 415 -1.10 17.61 70.87
CA ASN A 415 -0.71 16.97 72.13
C ASN A 415 -0.12 17.95 73.15
N ASP A 416 -0.30 19.25 72.93
CA ASP A 416 0.15 20.25 73.89
C ASP A 416 -0.49 20.01 75.26
N ASN A 417 0.31 20.14 76.31
CA ASN A 417 -0.05 19.84 77.71
C ASN A 417 -0.51 18.40 78.03
N LYS A 418 -0.48 17.46 77.08
CA LYS A 418 -0.78 16.05 77.35
C LYS A 418 0.48 15.31 77.84
N VAL A 419 0.45 14.87 79.09
CA VAL A 419 1.58 14.19 79.74
C VAL A 419 1.10 12.89 80.36
N LEU A 420 1.73 11.77 79.99
CA LEU A 420 1.44 10.48 80.59
C LEU A 420 2.37 10.25 81.79
N ARG A 421 1.79 10.02 82.97
CA ARG A 421 2.53 9.86 84.22
C ARG A 421 2.47 8.41 84.71
N TYR A 422 3.63 7.86 85.04
CA TYR A 422 3.81 6.49 85.50
C TYR A 422 4.61 6.48 86.79
N LEU A 423 4.26 5.59 87.71
CA LEU A 423 5.00 5.31 88.92
C LEU A 423 5.89 4.10 88.65
N ALA A 424 7.20 4.27 88.85
CA ALA A 424 8.20 3.25 88.61
C ALA A 424 9.09 3.02 89.84
N ALA A 425 9.66 1.84 89.95
CA ALA A 425 10.71 1.50 90.90
C ALA A 425 12.00 1.17 90.16
N LEU A 426 13.14 1.52 90.76
CA LEU A 426 14.45 1.21 90.21
C LEU A 426 14.81 -0.25 90.52
N GLU A 427 15.13 -1.03 89.50
CA GLU A 427 15.67 -2.38 89.61
C GLU A 427 17.19 -2.27 89.79
N SER A 428 17.63 -2.20 91.05
CA SER A 428 19.05 -2.09 91.43
C SER A 428 19.44 -3.25 92.36
N PRO A 429 20.69 -3.78 92.26
CA PRO A 429 21.21 -4.75 93.21
C PRO A 429 21.40 -4.17 94.62
N ILE A 430 21.45 -2.84 94.73
CA ILE A 430 21.64 -2.10 95.98
C ILE A 430 20.31 -2.11 96.77
N PRO A 431 20.29 -2.63 98.02
CA PRO A 431 19.05 -2.74 98.79
C PRO A 431 18.42 -1.39 99.14
N GLU A 432 19.22 -0.33 99.29
CA GLU A 432 18.77 1.04 99.56
C GLU A 432 17.92 1.61 98.41
N ASP A 433 18.20 1.20 97.17
CA ASP A 433 17.51 1.68 95.97
C ASP A 433 16.13 1.03 95.76
N LYS A 434 15.88 -0.15 96.35
CA LYS A 434 14.63 -0.92 96.14
C LYS A 434 13.37 -0.18 96.61
N ASN A 435 13.52 0.68 97.61
CA ASN A 435 12.42 1.45 98.19
C ASN A 435 12.19 2.79 97.48
N ARG A 436 13.08 3.19 96.56
CA ARG A 436 12.94 4.44 95.82
C ARG A 436 11.80 4.34 94.80
N ARG A 437 11.06 5.43 94.66
CA ARG A 437 9.93 5.55 93.74
C ARG A 437 10.16 6.73 92.83
N PHE A 438 9.92 6.53 91.55
CA PHE A 438 10.16 7.51 90.50
C PHE A 438 8.87 7.75 89.74
N VAL A 439 8.64 9.00 89.37
CA VAL A 439 7.54 9.42 88.51
C VAL A 439 8.11 9.67 87.12
N PHE A 440 7.74 8.81 86.17
CA PHE A 440 8.01 8.99 84.76
C PHE A 440 6.95 9.87 84.15
N SER A 441 7.35 10.97 83.51
CA SER A 441 6.48 11.85 82.76
C SER A 441 6.86 11.79 81.28
N TYR A 442 5.98 11.21 80.45
CA TYR A 442 6.12 11.15 79.00
C TYR A 442 5.33 12.29 78.35
N PHE A 443 6.01 13.14 77.59
CA PHE A 443 5.40 14.30 76.93
C PHE A 443 4.99 13.93 75.50
N LEU A 444 3.68 13.82 75.24
CA LEU A 444 3.16 13.38 73.93
C LEU A 444 3.42 14.38 72.79
N ALA A 445 3.70 15.64 73.11
CA ALA A 445 4.03 16.67 72.13
C ALA A 445 5.44 16.52 71.53
N THR A 446 6.40 16.00 72.30
CA THR A 446 7.84 15.99 71.93
C THR A 446 8.51 14.62 72.02
N ASP A 447 7.79 13.59 72.48
CA ASP A 447 8.28 12.24 72.77
C ASP A 447 9.45 12.20 73.77
N MET A 448 9.52 13.21 74.64
CA MET A 448 10.54 13.30 75.68
C MET A 448 10.05 12.65 76.97
N ILE A 449 10.99 12.08 77.72
CA ILE A 449 10.75 11.49 79.03
C ILE A 449 11.45 12.36 80.07
N SER A 450 10.81 12.57 81.22
CA SER A 450 11.44 13.13 82.41
C SER A 450 11.16 12.22 83.59
N ILE A 451 12.17 12.02 84.44
CA ILE A 451 12.08 11.16 85.61
C ILE A 451 12.26 12.04 86.85
N PHE A 452 11.31 11.98 87.77
CA PHE A 452 11.32 12.76 89.00
C PHE A 452 11.15 11.84 90.22
N GLU A 453 12.02 11.99 91.21
CA GLU A 453 11.95 11.29 92.49
C GLU A 453 11.27 12.19 93.53
N PRO A 454 10.08 11.83 94.02
CA PRO A 454 9.42 12.58 95.08
C PRO A 454 10.26 12.59 96.37
N PRO A 455 10.41 13.73 97.07
CA PRO A 455 11.16 13.80 98.31
C PRO A 455 10.40 13.06 99.44
N VAL A 456 11.07 12.09 100.06
CA VAL A 456 10.53 11.31 101.20
C VAL A 456 11.22 11.74 102.49
N ARG A 457 10.45 12.05 103.53
CA ARG A 457 11.00 12.42 104.84
C ARG A 457 11.77 11.23 105.44
N ASN A 458 12.93 11.50 106.04
CA ASN A 458 13.78 10.52 106.72
C ASN A 458 14.38 9.41 105.81
N SER A 459 14.42 9.58 104.49
CA SER A 459 15.01 8.60 103.56
C SER A 459 16.54 8.67 103.46
N GLY A 460 17.15 9.79 103.86
CA GLY A 460 18.59 10.05 103.67
C GLY A 460 19.01 10.36 102.23
N ILE A 461 18.08 10.36 101.27
CA ILE A 461 18.32 10.62 99.84
C ILE A 461 17.63 11.93 99.45
N ILE A 462 18.36 12.83 98.77
CA ILE A 462 17.81 14.07 98.25
C ILE A 462 16.95 13.74 97.02
N GLY A 463 15.63 13.80 97.19
CA GLY A 463 14.68 13.68 96.08
C GLY A 463 14.77 14.88 95.13
N GLY A 464 14.32 14.70 93.90
CA GLY A 464 14.35 15.74 92.88
C GLY A 464 14.31 15.19 91.47
N LYS A 465 14.75 16.01 90.51
CA LYS A 465 14.78 15.63 89.10
C LYS A 465 15.91 14.63 88.85
N PHE A 466 15.55 13.38 88.61
CA PHE A 466 16.50 12.32 88.26
C PHE A 466 16.94 12.42 86.79
N LEU A 467 16.00 12.72 85.89
CA LEU A 467 16.29 12.93 84.46
C LEU A 467 15.55 14.17 83.91
N GLY A 468 16.32 15.02 83.21
CA GLY A 468 15.83 16.12 82.38
C GLY A 468 14.84 15.66 81.31
N ARG A 469 14.16 16.59 80.63
CA ARG A 469 13.34 16.22 79.47
C ARG A 469 14.27 15.84 78.32
N THR A 470 14.36 14.54 78.03
CA THR A 470 15.26 14.01 77.01
C THR A 470 14.57 12.87 76.26
N LYS A 471 14.87 12.70 74.97
CA LYS A 471 14.45 11.51 74.22
C LYS A 471 15.34 10.33 74.62
N VAL A 472 14.75 9.22 75.05
CA VAL A 472 15.49 8.04 75.49
C VAL A 472 15.48 7.00 74.37
N VAL A 473 16.67 6.51 74.00
CA VAL A 473 16.86 5.44 73.02
C VAL A 473 16.67 4.07 73.66
N LYS A 474 16.15 3.11 72.88
CA LYS A 474 16.06 1.71 73.31
C LYS A 474 17.46 1.08 73.33
N PRO A 475 17.73 0.12 74.24
CA PRO A 475 19.05 -0.48 74.38
C PRO A 475 19.54 -1.26 73.14
N PHE A 476 18.63 -1.74 72.29
CA PHE A 476 18.95 -2.51 71.09
C PHE A 476 19.05 -1.69 69.80
N SER A 477 18.98 -0.36 69.85
CA SER A 477 19.03 0.47 68.63
C SER A 477 20.45 0.76 68.17
N SER A 478 20.69 0.71 66.85
CA SER A 478 21.94 1.15 66.24
C SER A 478 22.13 2.66 66.38
N VAL A 479 23.38 3.11 66.44
CA VAL A 479 23.74 4.55 66.50
C VAL A 479 23.24 5.30 65.26
N ASP A 480 23.27 4.66 64.09
CA ASP A 480 22.84 5.27 62.82
C ASP A 480 21.32 5.36 62.68
N ASN A 481 20.58 4.47 63.37
CA ASN A 481 19.11 4.40 63.34
C ASN A 481 18.57 4.22 64.77
N PRO A 482 18.54 5.30 65.57
CA PRO A 482 18.08 5.26 66.95
C PRO A 482 16.57 5.01 66.99
N VAL A 483 16.16 4.01 67.76
CA VAL A 483 14.74 3.75 68.02
C VAL A 483 14.44 4.29 69.42
N TYR A 484 13.60 5.32 69.48
CA TYR A 484 13.20 5.95 70.74
C TYR A 484 12.02 5.20 71.39
N TYR A 485 11.88 5.34 72.71
CA TYR A 485 10.71 4.83 73.43
C TYR A 485 9.44 5.59 73.04
N GLY A 486 8.41 4.85 72.64
CA GLY A 486 7.08 5.35 72.33
C GLY A 486 6.10 5.16 73.49
N PRO A 487 4.89 5.74 73.42
CA PRO A 487 3.87 5.54 74.44
C PRO A 487 3.46 4.07 74.59
N SER A 488 3.53 3.28 73.52
CA SER A 488 3.22 1.84 73.48
C SER A 488 4.14 0.99 74.36
N ASP A 489 5.35 1.46 74.64
CA ASP A 489 6.33 0.72 75.44
C ASP A 489 6.06 0.86 76.95
N PHE A 490 5.23 1.83 77.36
CA PHE A 490 4.91 2.08 78.76
C PHE A 490 3.60 1.38 79.16
N PHE A 491 3.72 0.29 79.92
CA PHE A 491 2.59 -0.42 80.54
C PHE A 491 2.98 -1.01 81.89
N ILE A 492 2.00 -1.44 82.69
CA ILE A 492 2.24 -1.93 84.05
C ILE A 492 3.05 -3.24 83.99
N GLY A 493 4.18 -3.28 84.69
CA GLY A 493 5.14 -4.38 84.65
C GLY A 493 6.22 -4.27 83.57
N ALA A 494 6.17 -3.25 82.70
CA ALA A 494 7.20 -3.04 81.69
C ALA A 494 8.54 -2.62 82.32
N VAL A 495 9.64 -3.13 81.77
CA VAL A 495 11.01 -2.77 82.14
C VAL A 495 11.55 -1.75 81.15
N ILE A 496 11.79 -0.52 81.60
CA ILE A 496 12.33 0.56 80.80
C ILE A 496 13.78 0.79 81.18
N GLU A 497 14.69 0.60 80.23
CA GLU A 497 16.10 0.90 80.41
C GLU A 497 16.40 2.34 79.97
N VAL A 498 16.96 3.13 80.89
CA VAL A 498 17.30 4.53 80.69
C VAL A 498 18.73 4.77 81.16
N PHE A 499 19.66 5.04 80.23
CA PHE A 499 21.08 5.30 80.51
C PHE A 499 21.74 4.27 81.44
N GLY A 500 21.46 2.98 81.24
CA GLY A 500 22.00 1.87 82.04
C GLY A 500 21.24 1.57 83.33
N HIS A 501 20.21 2.34 83.68
CA HIS A 501 19.33 2.06 84.80
C HIS A 501 18.02 1.41 84.33
N ARG A 502 17.62 0.31 84.97
CA ARG A 502 16.38 -0.42 84.66
C ARG A 502 15.28 -0.01 85.62
N PHE A 503 14.15 0.44 85.08
CA PHE A 503 12.99 0.84 85.86
C PHE A 503 11.80 -0.06 85.54
N ILE A 504 11.13 -0.55 86.58
CA ILE A 504 9.91 -1.33 86.44
C ILE A 504 8.73 -0.41 86.68
N ILE A 505 7.81 -0.31 85.71
CA ILE A 505 6.58 0.44 85.88
C ILE A 505 5.66 -0.33 86.82
N LEU A 506 5.37 0.25 87.98
CA LEU A 506 4.47 -0.32 88.97
C LEU A 506 3.03 0.13 88.76
N ASP A 507 2.85 1.41 88.45
CA ASP A 507 1.53 2.03 88.44
C ASP A 507 1.43 3.14 87.39
N THR A 508 0.20 3.53 87.03
CA THR A 508 -0.11 4.60 86.06
C THR A 508 -1.12 5.60 86.64
N ASP A 509 -1.11 6.83 86.14
CA ASP A 509 -2.11 7.85 86.51
C ASP A 509 -3.47 7.58 85.85
N GLU A 510 -4.58 8.05 86.43
CA GLU A 510 -5.93 7.88 85.89
C GLU A 510 -6.08 8.47 84.48
N TYR A 511 -5.37 9.57 84.22
CA TYR A 511 -5.32 10.18 82.90
C TYR A 511 -4.72 9.24 81.84
N VAL A 512 -3.70 8.48 82.23
CA VAL A 512 -3.05 7.50 81.34
C VAL A 512 -4.01 6.37 81.01
N LEU A 513 -4.78 5.90 81.98
CA LEU A 513 -5.78 4.85 81.77
C LEU A 513 -6.80 5.25 80.69
N LYS A 514 -7.39 6.44 80.82
CA LYS A 514 -8.32 7.00 79.82
C LYS A 514 -7.66 7.17 78.45
N TYR A 515 -6.40 7.62 78.43
CA TYR A 515 -5.65 7.77 77.20
C TYR A 515 -5.40 6.42 76.50
N MET A 516 -5.02 5.39 77.25
CA MET A 516 -4.78 4.03 76.73
C MET A 516 -6.07 3.39 76.23
N GLU A 517 -7.20 3.58 76.91
CA GLU A 517 -8.53 3.12 76.45
C GLU A 517 -8.93 3.80 75.13
N SER A 518 -8.75 5.12 75.03
CA SER A 518 -9.08 5.86 73.80
C SER A 518 -8.18 5.51 72.61
N ASN A 519 -6.95 5.06 72.87
CA ASN A 519 -5.95 4.71 71.87
C ASN A 519 -5.58 3.22 71.90
N ALA A 520 -6.53 2.34 72.24
CA ALA A 520 -6.28 0.92 72.47
C ALA A 520 -5.61 0.19 71.30
N SER A 521 -5.79 0.67 70.07
CA SER A 521 -5.16 0.12 68.87
C SER A 521 -3.63 0.29 68.82
N GLN A 522 -3.05 1.23 69.58
CA GLN A 522 -1.61 1.50 69.61
C GLN A 522 -0.86 0.66 70.64
N TYR A 523 -1.57 -0.05 71.52
CA TYR A 523 -1.01 -0.81 72.63
C TYR A 523 -1.07 -2.32 72.39
N SER A 524 -0.12 -3.06 72.96
CA SER A 524 -0.12 -4.51 72.91
C SER A 524 -1.27 -5.09 73.77
N GLN A 525 -1.71 -6.31 73.45
CA GLN A 525 -2.74 -7.00 74.24
C GLN A 525 -2.30 -7.21 75.70
N GLU A 526 -1.00 -7.42 75.94
CA GLU A 526 -0.39 -7.52 77.27
C GLU A 526 -0.51 -6.20 78.04
N ALA A 527 -0.26 -5.07 77.37
CA ALA A 527 -0.39 -3.75 77.96
C ALA A 527 -1.85 -3.48 78.40
N LEU A 528 -2.82 -3.81 77.54
CA LEU A 528 -4.25 -3.66 77.86
C LEU A 528 -4.70 -4.60 79.00
N ALA A 529 -4.22 -5.85 79.01
CA ALA A 529 -4.52 -6.82 80.06
C ALA A 529 -3.93 -6.39 81.42
N SER A 530 -2.73 -5.79 81.43
CA SER A 530 -2.09 -5.27 82.64
C SER A 530 -2.95 -4.21 83.35
N ILE A 531 -3.62 -3.36 82.56
CA ILE A 531 -4.52 -2.31 83.03
C ILE A 531 -5.82 -2.90 83.57
N GLN A 532 -6.46 -3.80 82.81
CA GLN A 532 -7.70 -4.45 83.24
C GLN A 532 -7.51 -5.19 84.56
N ASN A 533 -6.36 -5.83 84.76
CA ASN A 533 -6.02 -6.51 86.02
C ASN A 533 -5.84 -5.53 87.18
N ARG A 534 -5.34 -4.31 86.93
CA ARG A 534 -5.24 -3.27 87.96
C ARG A 534 -6.61 -2.71 88.34
N VAL A 535 -7.47 -2.39 87.36
CA VAL A 535 -8.83 -1.90 87.61
C VAL A 535 -9.62 -2.94 88.41
N ARG A 536 -9.54 -4.22 88.04
CA ARG A 536 -10.14 -5.34 88.81
C ARG A 536 -9.60 -5.47 90.23
N LYS A 537 -8.34 -5.13 90.48
CA LYS A 537 -7.74 -5.15 91.83
C LYS A 537 -8.17 -3.96 92.69
N GLN A 538 -8.50 -2.82 92.09
CA GLN A 538 -9.04 -1.65 92.83
C GLN A 538 -10.53 -1.81 93.17
N ASP A 539 -11.30 -2.52 92.34
CA ASP A 539 -12.72 -2.81 92.57
C ASP A 539 -12.96 -3.96 93.56
N ALA A 540 -11.91 -4.63 94.05
CA ALA A 540 -12.03 -5.61 95.13
C ALA A 540 -12.17 -4.89 96.49
N PRO A 541 -13.27 -5.07 97.25
CA PRO A 541 -13.43 -4.40 98.54
C PRO A 541 -12.35 -4.84 99.52
N ALA A 542 -11.79 -3.88 100.27
CA ALA A 542 -10.88 -4.13 101.37
C ALA A 542 -11.52 -5.11 102.37
N GLN A 543 -10.95 -6.29 102.56
CA GLN A 543 -11.33 -7.19 103.65
C GLN A 543 -10.76 -6.63 104.95
N ASP A 544 -11.67 -6.24 105.85
CA ASP A 544 -11.39 -5.78 107.20
C ASP A 544 -10.59 -6.82 108.02
N LEU A 545 -9.59 -6.31 108.73
CA LEU A 545 -8.94 -6.96 109.87
C LEU A 545 -9.91 -7.05 111.05
N SER A 546 -10.32 -8.26 111.47
CA SER A 546 -10.55 -8.60 112.89
C SER A 546 -10.79 -10.11 113.09
N LEU A 547 -10.32 -10.64 114.23
CA LEU A 547 -10.45 -12.01 114.77
C LEU A 547 -9.37 -12.98 114.22
N CYS A 548 -8.46 -13.56 115.00
CA CYS A 548 -8.67 -14.22 116.29
C CYS A 548 -7.49 -14.03 117.27
N GLN A 549 -7.82 -13.56 118.48
CA GLN A 549 -7.25 -14.11 119.70
C GLN A 549 -7.80 -15.53 119.89
N GLY A 550 -7.00 -16.47 120.41
CA GLY A 550 -7.53 -17.68 121.06
C GLY A 550 -6.82 -18.99 120.75
N SER A 551 -6.13 -19.51 121.78
CA SER A 551 -5.95 -20.93 122.13
C SER A 551 -5.20 -21.86 121.17
N SER A 552 -3.90 -22.07 121.43
CA SER A 552 -3.33 -23.24 122.14
C SER A 552 -1.85 -23.38 121.78
#